data_AF-W4SKV7-F1
#
_entry.id   AF-W4SKV7-F1
#
_cell.length_a   1.000
_cell.length_b   1.000
_cell.length_c   1.000
_cell.angle_alpha   90.00
_cell.angle_beta   90.00
_cell.angle_gamma   90.00
#
_symmetry.space_group_name_H-M   'P 1'
#
loop_
_entity.id
_entity.type
_entity.pdbx_description
1 polymer ?
#
loop_
_entity_poly.entity_id
_entity_poly.type
_entity_poly.pdbx_seq_one_letter_code
_entity_poly.pdbx_strand_id
1 'polypeptide(L)' 'MLAQWVRPPSVPPGQKCSINIRQLPGGTVMEAKVAPGCPYDEAGQRSIEAAVLSAQPLPYRGFESVFQRNLTFVFTPQD' A
#
# COMPACT_ATOMS: atom_id res chain seq x y z
N MET A 1 -21.45 12.78 4.14
CA MET A 1 -20.56 12.13 5.13
C MET A 1 -19.45 11.45 4.34
N LEU A 2 -18.36 12.17 4.07
CA LEU A 2 -17.22 11.71 3.26
C LEU A 2 -16.05 11.53 4.21
N ALA A 3 -15.41 10.36 4.16
CA ALA A 3 -14.33 9.96 5.05
C ALA A 3 -13.15 10.93 4.93
N GLN A 4 -12.98 11.78 5.93
CA GLN A 4 -11.87 12.71 6.02
C GLN A 4 -10.68 11.95 6.61
N TRP A 5 -9.85 11.39 5.74
CA TRP A 5 -8.49 11.05 6.16
C TRP A 5 -7.77 12.35 6.49
N VAL A 6 -7.56 12.61 7.78
CA VAL A 6 -6.86 13.81 8.28
C VAL A 6 -5.36 13.52 8.24
N ARG A 7 -4.70 14.06 7.21
CA ARG A 7 -3.24 13.98 7.04
C ARG A 7 -2.53 14.55 8.28
N PRO A 8 -1.72 13.76 9.00
CA PRO A 8 -0.89 14.27 10.08
C PRO A 8 0.13 15.29 9.55
N PRO A 9 0.44 16.36 10.30
CA PRO A 9 1.40 17.40 9.88
C PRO A 9 2.83 16.88 9.73
N SER A 10 3.13 15.66 10.19
CA SER A 10 4.41 14.97 10.02
C SER A 10 4.65 14.44 8.60
N VAL A 11 3.69 14.56 7.68
CA VAL A 11 3.78 14.02 6.31
C VAL A 11 3.96 15.12 5.27
N PRO A 12 5.19 15.40 4.81
CA PRO A 12 5.45 16.29 3.69
C PRO A 12 4.76 15.81 2.39
N PRO A 13 4.11 16.70 1.62
CA PRO A 13 3.55 16.35 0.32
C PRO A 13 4.65 15.90 -0.66
N GLY A 14 4.36 14.87 -1.46
CA GLY A 14 5.27 14.35 -2.48
C GLY A 14 6.24 13.26 -1.99
N GLN A 15 6.16 12.84 -0.73
CA GLN A 15 6.95 11.71 -0.24
C GLN A 15 6.45 10.38 -0.82
N LYS A 16 7.38 9.65 -1.41
CA LYS A 16 7.16 8.32 -1.97
C LYS A 16 7.51 7.29 -0.91
N CYS A 17 6.61 6.36 -0.64
CA CYS A 17 6.88 5.21 0.19
C CYS A 17 6.68 3.95 -0.63
N SER A 18 7.73 3.15 -0.77
CA SER A 18 7.61 1.84 -1.39
C SER A 18 6.98 0.87 -0.39
N ILE A 19 6.09 0.01 -0.86
CA ILE A 19 5.41 -1.02 -0.08
C ILE A 19 5.65 -2.35 -0.78
N ASN A 20 6.16 -3.31 -0.03
CA ASN A 20 6.32 -4.68 -0.49
C ASN A 20 5.08 -5.49 -0.10
N ILE A 21 4.43 -6.04 -1.11
CA ILE A 21 3.22 -6.83 -0.98
C ILE A 21 3.53 -8.27 -1.38
N ARG A 22 3.12 -9.23 -0.55
CA ARG A 22 3.13 -10.64 -0.88
C ARG A 22 1.71 -11.11 -1.11
N GLN A 23 1.43 -11.61 -2.31
CA GLN A 23 0.09 -12.07 -2.71
C GLN A 23 0.11 -13.50 -3.24
N LEU A 24 -1.05 -14.16 -3.17
CA LEU A 24 -1.29 -15.49 -3.75
C LEU A 24 -1.95 -15.40 -5.13
N PRO A 25 -1.82 -16.45 -5.96
CA PRO A 25 -2.64 -16.58 -7.16
C PRO A 25 -4.12 -16.45 -6.80
N GLY A 26 -4.84 -15.54 -7.46
CA GLY A 26 -6.20 -15.14 -7.09
C GLY A 26 -6.32 -13.76 -6.46
N GLY A 27 -5.22 -13.08 -6.15
CA GLY A 27 -5.21 -11.67 -5.72
C GLY A 27 -5.26 -11.45 -4.20
N THR A 28 -5.29 -12.52 -3.40
CA THR A 28 -5.27 -12.42 -1.93
C THR A 28 -3.92 -11.93 -1.44
N VAL A 29 -3.89 -10.90 -0.59
CA VAL A 29 -2.64 -10.37 -0.01
C VAL A 29 -2.37 -11.06 1.32
N MET A 30 -1.23 -11.74 1.40
CA MET A 30 -0.75 -12.38 2.63
C MET A 30 -0.03 -11.41 3.55
N GLU A 31 0.71 -10.48 2.98
CA GLU A 31 1.50 -9.50 3.74
C GLU A 31 1.63 -8.20 2.96
N ALA A 32 1.50 -7.08 3.64
CA ALA A 32 1.87 -5.76 3.15
C ALA A 32 2.81 -5.13 4.17
N LYS A 33 4.00 -4.73 3.73
CA LYS A 33 5.00 -4.07 4.58
C LYS A 33 5.59 -2.88 3.86
N VAL A 34 5.70 -1.77 4.56
CA VAL A 34 6.44 -0.61 4.06
C VAL A 34 7.94 -0.94 3.92
N ALA A 35 8.56 -0.43 2.86
CA ALA A 35 9.97 -0.59 2.63
C ALA A 35 10.80 0.25 3.63
N PRO A 36 12.00 -0.21 4.01
CA PRO A 36 12.91 0.58 4.83
C PRO A 36 13.27 1.90 4.11
N GLY A 37 13.27 3.01 4.86
CA GLY A 37 13.46 4.35 4.30
C GLY A 37 12.17 5.07 3.91
N CYS A 38 11.01 4.47 4.18
CA CYS A 38 9.74 5.17 4.13
C CYS A 38 9.74 6.33 5.15
N PRO A 39 9.46 7.56 4.72
CA PRO A 39 9.58 8.75 5.59
C PRO A 39 8.39 8.91 6.55
N TYR A 40 7.39 8.01 6.49
CA TYR A 40 6.23 8.03 7.38
C TYR A 40 6.57 7.50 8.76
N ASP A 41 5.93 8.08 9.77
CA ASP A 41 5.93 7.58 11.14
C ASP A 41 5.19 6.24 11.25
N GLU A 42 5.31 5.57 12.40
CA GLU A 42 4.71 4.25 12.60
C GLU A 42 3.18 4.24 12.38
N ALA A 43 2.50 5.36 12.70
CA ALA A 43 1.07 5.51 12.46
C ALA A 43 0.75 5.58 10.96
N GLY A 44 1.50 6.35 10.19
CA GLY A 44 1.38 6.42 8.73
C GLY A 44 1.70 5.08 8.05
N GLN A 45 2.75 4.40 8.52
CA GLN A 45 3.10 3.06 8.04
C GLN A 45 1.96 2.06 8.26
N ARG A 46 1.40 2.00 9.47
CA ARG A 46 0.24 1.14 9.78
C ARG A 46 -1.00 1.51 8.98
N SER A 47 -1.26 2.81 8.77
CA SER A 47 -2.38 3.27 7.94
C SER A 47 -2.26 2.77 6.49
N ILE A 48 -1.05 2.77 5.94
CA ILE A 48 -0.77 2.31 4.59
C ILE A 48 -0.91 0.78 4.50
N GLU A 49 -0.34 0.05 5.45
CA GLU A 49 -0.48 -1.41 5.52
C GLU A 49 -1.95 -1.82 5.62
N ALA A 50 -2.72 -1.15 6.48
CA ALA A 50 -4.15 -1.37 6.62
C ALA A 50 -4.91 -1.08 5.31
N ALA A 51 -4.60 0.02 4.62
CA ALA A 51 -5.22 0.35 3.34
C ALA A 51 -4.96 -0.71 2.27
N VAL A 52 -3.73 -1.23 2.20
CA VAL A 52 -3.37 -2.32 1.27
C VAL A 52 -4.09 -3.61 1.63
N LEU A 53 -4.16 -3.97 2.90
CA LEU A 53 -4.90 -5.14 3.36
C LEU A 53 -6.41 -5.00 3.09
N SER A 54 -6.96 -3.79 3.19
CA SER A 54 -8.35 -3.50 2.84
C SER A 54 -8.62 -3.49 1.34
N ALA A 55 -7.61 -3.28 0.50
CA ALA A 55 -7.73 -3.35 -0.96
C ALA A 55 -7.76 -4.78 -1.51
N GLN A 56 -7.77 -5.79 -0.64
CA GLN A 56 -7.89 -7.19 -1.03
C GLN A 56 -9.30 -7.53 -1.56
N PRO A 57 -9.40 -8.47 -2.52
CA PRO A 57 -8.32 -9.02 -3.31
C PRO A 57 -7.86 -8.04 -4.40
N LEU A 58 -6.55 -7.99 -4.65
CA LEU A 58 -6.00 -7.23 -5.76
C LEU A 58 -6.52 -7.80 -7.10
N PRO A 59 -6.69 -6.96 -8.14
CA PRO A 59 -7.21 -7.39 -9.43
C PRO A 59 -6.28 -8.44 -10.06
N TYR A 60 -6.72 -9.69 -10.04
CA TYR A 60 -6.00 -10.84 -10.61
C TYR A 60 -6.51 -11.20 -12.01
N ARG A 61 -7.82 -11.05 -12.24
CA ARG A 61 -8.47 -11.34 -13.53
C ARG A 61 -7.98 -10.38 -14.61
N GLY A 62 -7.44 -10.92 -15.70
CA GLY A 62 -6.82 -10.15 -16.78
C GLY A 62 -5.35 -9.79 -16.54
N PHE A 63 -4.81 -10.11 -15.36
CA PHE A 63 -3.40 -9.86 -14.99
C PHE A 63 -2.66 -11.16 -14.66
N GLU A 64 -3.24 -12.33 -14.96
CA GLU A 64 -2.67 -13.63 -14.62
C GLU A 64 -1.29 -13.85 -15.27
N SER A 65 -1.10 -13.33 -16.49
CA SER A 65 0.15 -13.45 -17.25
C SER A 65 1.32 -12.64 -16.67
N VAL A 66 1.03 -11.60 -15.89
CA VAL A 66 2.00 -10.73 -15.24
C VAL A 66 1.98 -10.89 -13.72
N PHE A 67 1.33 -11.94 -13.23
CA PHE A 67 1.27 -12.22 -11.81
C PHE A 67 2.67 -12.35 -11.22
N GLN A 68 2.91 -11.60 -10.14
CA GLN A 68 4.09 -11.74 -9.32
C GLN A 68 3.67 -11.97 -7.87
N ARG A 69 4.33 -12.92 -7.22
CA ARG A 69 4.08 -13.26 -5.81
C ARG A 69 4.52 -12.13 -4.88
N ASN A 70 5.61 -11.45 -5.22
CA ASN A 70 6.12 -10.29 -4.50
C ASN A 70 6.01 -9.08 -5.42
N LEU A 71 5.29 -8.05 -4.98
CA LEU A 71 5.11 -6.81 -5.71
C LEU A 71 5.66 -5.67 -4.87
N THR A 72 6.32 -4.71 -5.51
CA THR A 72 6.71 -3.45 -4.88
C THR A 72 5.88 -2.34 -5.49
N PHE A 73 4.98 -1.76 -4.71
CA PHE A 73 4.21 -0.58 -5.11
C PHE A 73 4.83 0.68 -4.52
N VAL A 74 4.74 1.79 -5.23
CA VAL A 74 5.17 3.09 -4.72
C VAL A 74 3.92 3.88 -4.37
N PHE A 75 3.65 4.03 -3.08
CA PHE A 75 2.58 4.87 -2.58
C PHE A 75 3.02 6.32 -2.59
N THR A 76 2.29 7.13 -3.35
CA THR A 76 2.45 8.58 -3.39
C THR A 76 1.09 9.17 -3.03
N PRO A 77 0.95 9.88 -1.90
CA PRO A 77 -0.29 10.56 -1.58
C PRO A 77 -0.50 11.67 -2.62
N GLN A 78 -1.51 11.49 -3.47
CA GLN A 78 -2.06 12.57 -4.28
C GLN A 78 -3.03 13.34 -3.39
N ASP A 79 -2.79 14.64 -3.24
CA ASP A 79 -3.73 15.59 -2.62
C ASP A 79 -5.11 15.56 -3.31
#